data_AF-A0A8S3PZW9-F1
#
_entry.id   AF-A0A8S3PZW9-F1
#
_cell.length_a   1.000
_cell.length_b   1.000
_cell.length_c   1.000
_cell.angle_alpha   90.00
_cell.angle_beta   90.00
_cell.angle_gamma   90.00
#
_symmetry.space_group_name_H-M   'P 1'
#
loop_
_entity.id
_entity.type
_entity.pdbx_description
1 polymer ?
#
loop_
_entity_poly.entity_id
_entity_poly.type
_entity_poly.pdbx_seq_one_letter_code
_entity_poly.pdbx_strand_id
1 'polypeptide(L)'
;MTSSTSSCQKKIQVSVLTNVTQNQFVNEIYTKRLPVIIRGQDIGPCIDCWKSMEYLGKKGGSKEVKIHVSPTPQMDFINKNFLYRSLPFNELVKRAGADKQTEYFISETEKYYLRAVGDNPRTDIADINKQFPELAEDIRDKSEVLDIDNPDLEKYPNFINATVFMKEFYKLGIFYSFQHLWFHNVIALEFYILAVNVFFKHLDDNLYDNKDTYGNKDLTPFSRAMQIMDRAIKALEELNRQIIKISMLFLSLLQG
;
A
#
# COMPACT_ATOMS: atom_id res chain seq x y z
N MET A 1 -27.11 -24.41 -24.56
CA MET A 1 -27.33 -23.20 -23.75
C MET A 1 -25.97 -22.58 -23.48
N THR A 2 -25.59 -21.57 -24.26
CA THR A 2 -24.34 -20.82 -24.10
C THR A 2 -24.51 -19.84 -22.94
N SER A 3 -23.79 -20.06 -21.84
CA SER A 3 -23.75 -19.14 -20.71
C SER A 3 -22.97 -17.88 -21.10
N SER A 4 -23.71 -16.82 -21.39
CA SER A 4 -23.17 -15.46 -21.53
C SER A 4 -22.68 -14.98 -20.17
N THR A 5 -21.37 -15.02 -19.96
CA THR A 5 -20.72 -14.28 -18.88
C THR A 5 -20.83 -12.79 -19.20
N SER A 6 -21.87 -12.17 -18.67
CA SER A 6 -22.05 -10.72 -18.67
C SER A 6 -20.86 -10.08 -17.94
N SER A 7 -19.95 -9.44 -18.69
CA SER A 7 -18.87 -8.62 -18.13
C SER A 7 -19.48 -7.34 -17.55
N CYS A 8 -19.93 -7.40 -16.30
CA CYS A 8 -20.62 -6.32 -15.57
C CYS A 8 -19.81 -5.01 -15.44
N GLN A 9 -18.49 -5.02 -15.70
CA GLN A 9 -17.65 -3.85 -15.46
C GLN A 9 -16.74 -3.54 -16.66
N LYS A 10 -16.67 -2.26 -17.03
CA LYS A 10 -15.72 -1.75 -18.01
C LYS A 10 -14.32 -1.80 -17.40
N LYS A 11 -13.45 -2.62 -17.96
CA LYS A 11 -12.04 -2.69 -17.55
C LYS A 11 -11.29 -1.53 -18.20
N ILE A 12 -10.74 -0.64 -17.38
CA ILE A 12 -9.86 0.45 -17.83
C ILE A 12 -8.42 0.02 -17.54
N GLN A 13 -7.56 0.11 -18.55
CA GLN A 13 -6.15 -0.20 -18.38
C GLN A 13 -5.43 0.97 -17.70
N VAL A 14 -4.67 0.67 -16.66
CA VAL A 14 -3.82 1.65 -15.98
C VAL A 14 -2.67 2.04 -16.90
N SER A 15 -2.38 3.34 -16.98
CA SER A 15 -1.29 3.85 -17.81
C SER A 15 0.07 3.39 -17.27
N VAL A 16 0.98 3.00 -18.17
CA VAL A 16 2.34 2.58 -17.83
C VAL A 16 3.31 3.60 -18.41
N LEU A 17 4.12 4.22 -17.56
CA LEU A 17 5.11 5.22 -17.93
C LEU A 17 6.52 4.71 -17.60
N THR A 18 7.51 5.21 -18.33
CA THR A 18 8.95 4.93 -18.10
C THR A 18 9.70 6.26 -18.09
N ASN A 19 10.88 6.30 -17.44
CA ASN A 19 11.77 7.48 -17.43
C ASN A 19 11.07 8.77 -16.97
N VAL A 20 10.13 8.65 -16.02
CA VAL A 20 9.41 9.80 -15.47
C VAL A 20 10.36 10.59 -14.57
N THR A 21 10.51 11.89 -14.85
CA THR A 21 11.25 12.82 -13.98
C THR A 21 10.39 13.31 -12.82
N GLN A 22 11.01 13.85 -11.76
CA GLN A 22 10.30 14.46 -10.64
C GLN A 22 9.37 15.59 -11.08
N ASN A 23 9.83 16.47 -11.97
CA ASN A 23 9.04 17.60 -12.46
C ASN A 23 7.81 17.14 -13.26
N GLN A 24 7.97 16.15 -14.14
CA GLN A 24 6.84 15.54 -14.85
C GLN A 24 5.86 14.88 -13.88
N PHE A 25 6.39 14.18 -12.87
CA PHE A 25 5.56 13.57 -11.85
C PHE A 25 4.69 14.60 -11.12
N VAL A 26 5.29 15.66 -10.58
CA VAL A 26 4.58 16.66 -9.76
C VAL A 26 3.59 17.47 -10.60
N ASN A 27 4.00 17.93 -11.78
CA ASN A 27 3.21 18.90 -12.55
C ASN A 27 2.19 18.25 -13.48
N GLU A 28 2.51 17.09 -14.07
CA GLU A 28 1.69 16.51 -15.15
C GLU A 28 0.98 15.21 -14.78
N ILE A 29 1.54 14.43 -13.86
CA ILE A 29 1.02 13.10 -13.51
C ILE A 29 0.21 13.17 -12.22
N TYR A 30 0.79 13.75 -11.17
CA TYR A 30 0.20 13.87 -9.85
C TYR A 30 -1.12 14.64 -9.87
N THR A 31 -1.16 15.74 -10.63
CA THR A 31 -2.32 16.63 -10.78
C THR A 31 -3.52 15.94 -11.42
N LYS A 32 -3.32 14.88 -12.22
CA LYS A 32 -4.41 14.15 -12.90
C LYS A 32 -5.25 13.28 -11.97
N ARG A 33 -4.77 12.95 -10.76
CA ARG A 33 -5.48 12.11 -9.77
C ARG A 33 -5.90 10.72 -10.30
N LEU A 34 -5.16 10.19 -11.26
CA LEU A 34 -5.37 8.87 -11.85
C LEU A 34 -4.26 7.89 -11.44
N PRO A 35 -4.56 6.59 -11.27
CA PRO A 35 -3.54 5.58 -11.01
C PRO A 35 -2.60 5.44 -12.22
N VAL A 36 -1.33 5.21 -11.95
CA VAL A 36 -0.29 5.03 -12.96
C VAL A 36 0.78 4.06 -12.47
N ILE A 37 1.35 3.30 -13.39
CA ILE A 37 2.52 2.44 -13.13
C ILE A 37 3.74 3.14 -13.70
N ILE A 38 4.75 3.38 -12.88
CA ILE A 38 6.03 3.95 -13.30
C ILE A 38 7.09 2.85 -13.25
N ARG A 39 7.73 2.60 -14.39
CA ARG A 39 8.77 1.57 -14.57
C ARG A 39 10.13 2.19 -14.85
N GLY A 40 11.18 1.43 -14.58
CA GLY A 40 12.57 1.83 -14.87
C GLY A 40 13.13 2.87 -13.91
N GLN A 41 12.47 3.10 -12.76
CA GLN A 41 13.03 3.94 -11.70
C GLN A 41 14.07 3.15 -10.93
N ASP A 42 15.19 3.80 -10.63
CA ASP A 42 16.20 3.26 -9.75
C ASP A 42 15.70 3.35 -8.30
N ILE A 43 15.21 2.24 -7.77
CA ILE A 43 14.76 2.12 -6.38
C ILE A 43 15.85 1.50 -5.48
N GLY A 44 17.09 1.41 -5.95
CA GLY A 44 18.22 0.87 -5.20
C GLY A 44 18.46 -0.62 -5.40
N PRO A 45 19.50 -1.17 -4.73
CA PRO A 45 19.89 -2.57 -4.86
C PRO A 45 18.81 -3.56 -4.40
N CYS A 46 17.79 -3.12 -3.64
CA CYS A 46 16.69 -3.94 -3.17
C CYS A 46 16.06 -4.82 -4.27
N ILE A 47 16.02 -4.33 -5.51
CA ILE A 47 15.52 -5.05 -6.69
C ILE A 47 16.18 -6.43 -6.85
N ASP A 48 17.47 -6.52 -6.59
CA ASP A 48 18.27 -7.72 -6.83
C ASP A 48 18.58 -8.46 -5.55
N CYS A 49 19.00 -7.75 -4.49
CA CYS A 49 19.41 -8.41 -3.26
C CYS A 49 18.24 -9.05 -2.50
N TRP A 50 17.03 -8.48 -2.55
CA TRP A 50 15.87 -9.03 -1.85
C TRP A 50 15.24 -10.24 -2.52
N LYS A 51 15.68 -10.60 -3.74
CA LYS A 51 15.32 -11.89 -4.37
C LYS A 51 15.88 -13.08 -3.59
N SER A 52 17.01 -12.88 -2.88
CA SER A 52 17.58 -13.89 -2.01
C SER A 52 16.89 -13.88 -0.65
N MET A 53 16.15 -14.94 -0.36
CA MET A 53 15.53 -15.13 0.96
C MET A 53 16.55 -15.18 2.09
N GLU A 54 17.75 -15.70 1.83
CA GLU A 54 18.85 -15.72 2.80
C GLU A 54 19.32 -14.29 3.10
N TYR A 55 19.54 -13.48 2.07
CA TYR A 55 19.94 -12.08 2.24
C TYR A 55 18.87 -11.31 3.01
N LEU A 56 17.62 -11.42 2.58
CA LEU A 56 16.51 -10.70 3.18
C LEU A 56 16.27 -11.14 4.64
N GLY A 57 16.28 -12.45 4.90
CA GLY A 57 16.13 -12.98 6.24
C GLY A 57 17.27 -12.52 7.15
N LYS A 58 18.51 -12.48 6.64
CA LYS A 58 19.67 -11.98 7.39
C LYS A 58 19.53 -10.49 7.73
N LYS A 59 19.20 -9.66 6.73
CA LYS A 59 19.07 -8.19 6.86
C LYS A 59 17.88 -7.77 7.72
N GLY A 60 16.75 -8.47 7.63
CA GLY A 60 15.60 -8.21 8.50
C GLY A 60 15.73 -8.82 9.91
N GLY A 61 16.65 -9.77 10.07
CA GLY A 61 17.05 -10.34 11.35
C GLY A 61 15.94 -11.08 12.10
N SER A 62 16.08 -11.17 13.42
CA SER A 62 15.15 -11.86 14.31
C SER A 62 14.09 -10.93 14.92
N LYS A 63 13.85 -9.74 14.33
CA LYS A 63 12.82 -8.83 14.82
C LYS A 63 11.46 -9.52 14.79
N GLU A 64 10.75 -9.49 15.92
CA GLU A 64 9.42 -10.08 15.99
C GLU A 64 8.43 -9.25 15.17
N VAL A 65 7.71 -9.90 14.27
CA VAL A 65 6.71 -9.28 13.40
C VAL A 65 5.35 -9.93 13.57
N LYS A 66 4.30 -9.10 13.54
CA LYS A 66 2.91 -9.57 13.58
C LYS A 66 2.44 -9.94 12.18
N ILE A 67 1.94 -11.15 12.03
CA ILE A 67 1.58 -11.76 10.76
C ILE A 67 0.15 -12.30 10.80
N HIS A 68 -0.44 -12.39 9.61
CA HIS A 68 -1.69 -13.09 9.37
C HIS A 68 -1.35 -14.46 8.78
N VAL A 69 -1.95 -15.51 9.34
CA VAL A 69 -1.76 -16.90 8.89
C VAL A 69 -3.11 -17.44 8.46
N SER A 70 -3.25 -17.88 7.22
CA SER A 70 -4.51 -18.40 6.69
C SER A 70 -4.34 -19.78 6.07
N PRO A 71 -5.29 -20.71 6.26
CA PRO A 71 -5.27 -21.99 5.57
C PRO A 71 -5.59 -21.87 4.08
N THR A 72 -6.11 -20.72 3.62
CA THR A 72 -6.50 -20.48 2.23
C THR A 72 -5.77 -19.26 1.65
N PRO A 73 -5.61 -19.17 0.32
CA PRO A 73 -5.02 -17.98 -0.31
C PRO A 73 -5.88 -16.72 -0.19
N GLN A 74 -7.20 -16.87 -0.04
CA GLN A 74 -8.13 -15.76 0.05
C GLN A 74 -8.44 -15.42 1.52
N MET A 75 -7.73 -14.43 2.05
CA MET A 75 -8.01 -13.90 3.38
C MET A 75 -9.30 -13.06 3.36
N ASP A 76 -10.19 -13.37 4.28
CA ASP A 76 -11.45 -12.67 4.50
C ASP A 76 -11.37 -11.90 5.82
N PHE A 77 -11.25 -10.57 5.72
CA PHE A 77 -11.16 -9.68 6.89
C PHE A 77 -12.52 -9.41 7.55
N ILE A 78 -13.63 -9.73 6.87
CA ILE A 78 -14.99 -9.62 7.42
C ILE A 78 -15.25 -10.83 8.32
N ASN A 79 -15.09 -12.03 7.78
CA ASN A 79 -15.34 -13.28 8.49
C ASN A 79 -14.13 -13.78 9.29
N LYS A 80 -12.96 -13.14 9.13
CA LYS A 80 -11.70 -13.43 9.84
C LYS A 80 -11.27 -14.89 9.73
N ASN A 81 -11.17 -15.40 8.51
CA ASN A 81 -10.73 -16.77 8.21
C ASN A 81 -9.21 -17.01 8.35
N PHE A 82 -8.54 -16.23 9.20
CA PHE A 82 -7.09 -16.25 9.41
C PHE A 82 -6.78 -15.98 10.89
N LEU A 83 -5.55 -16.30 11.31
CA LEU A 83 -5.05 -16.12 12.65
C LEU A 83 -4.02 -14.99 12.70
N TYR A 84 -4.02 -14.23 13.79
CA TYR A 84 -2.91 -13.34 14.12
C TYR A 84 -1.84 -14.13 14.87
N ARG A 85 -0.60 -14.07 14.39
CA ARG A 85 0.57 -14.71 15.02
C ARG A 85 1.76 -13.75 15.02
N SER A 86 2.80 -14.14 15.73
CA SER A 86 4.09 -13.50 15.66
C SER A 86 5.15 -14.50 15.21
N LEU A 87 6.10 -14.04 14.42
CA LEU A 87 7.32 -14.78 14.09
C LEU A 87 8.52 -13.81 14.05
N PRO A 88 9.74 -14.28 14.31
CA PRO A 88 10.94 -13.59 13.87
C PRO A 88 10.89 -13.36 12.34
N PHE A 89 11.33 -12.20 11.87
CA PHE A 89 11.24 -11.84 10.46
C PHE A 89 11.97 -12.83 9.53
N ASN A 90 13.17 -13.26 9.92
CA ASN A 90 13.93 -14.29 9.19
C ASN A 90 13.16 -15.62 9.04
N GLU A 91 12.49 -16.07 10.11
CA GLU A 91 11.65 -17.27 10.13
C GLU A 91 10.44 -17.09 9.21
N LEU A 92 9.79 -15.92 9.26
CA LEU A 92 8.70 -15.59 8.34
C LEU A 92 9.14 -15.66 6.88
N VAL A 93 10.28 -15.05 6.52
CA VAL A 93 10.78 -15.05 5.13
C VAL A 93 11.00 -16.48 4.64
N LYS A 94 11.63 -17.31 5.49
CA LYS A 94 11.84 -18.73 5.21
C LYS A 94 10.52 -19.47 4.98
N ARG A 95 9.51 -19.26 5.84
CA ARG A 95 8.21 -19.94 5.72
C ARG A 95 7.40 -19.44 4.53
N ALA A 96 7.32 -18.13 4.33
CA ALA A 96 6.58 -17.51 3.23
C ALA A 96 7.13 -17.92 1.85
N GLY A 97 8.44 -18.22 1.75
CA GLY A 97 9.07 -18.65 0.52
C GLY A 97 8.97 -20.14 0.21
N ALA A 98 8.31 -20.95 1.04
CA ALA A 98 8.15 -22.39 0.84
C ALA A 98 6.68 -22.78 0.57
N ASP A 99 6.49 -23.82 -0.23
CA ASP A 99 5.15 -24.38 -0.52
C ASP A 99 4.57 -25.17 0.64
N LYS A 100 5.45 -25.88 1.35
CA LYS A 100 5.13 -26.70 2.52
C LYS A 100 6.08 -26.39 3.65
N GLN A 101 5.54 -26.22 4.84
CA GLN A 101 6.28 -25.90 6.05
C GLN A 101 6.51 -27.14 6.89
N THR A 102 7.69 -27.26 7.48
CA THR A 102 7.95 -28.27 8.53
C THR A 102 7.31 -27.86 9.85
N GLU A 103 7.33 -26.56 10.14
CA GLU A 103 6.68 -25.96 11.30
C GLU A 103 5.57 -24.99 10.85
N TYR A 104 4.36 -25.20 11.36
CA TYR A 104 3.16 -24.47 10.95
C TYR A 104 2.24 -24.21 12.14
N PHE A 105 1.31 -23.27 11.99
CA PHE A 105 0.30 -22.92 13.00
C PHE A 105 -1.04 -23.62 12.77
N ILE A 106 -1.40 -23.87 11.52
CA ILE A 106 -2.69 -24.40 11.07
C ILE A 106 -2.46 -25.63 10.20
N SER A 107 -1.69 -25.50 9.11
CA SER A 107 -1.39 -26.59 8.19
C SER A 107 -0.08 -26.40 7.45
N GLU A 108 0.49 -27.48 6.90
CA GLU A 108 1.75 -27.44 6.15
C GLU A 108 1.70 -26.48 4.95
N THR A 109 0.53 -26.21 4.36
CA THR A 109 0.36 -25.33 3.19
C THR A 109 -0.22 -23.95 3.52
N GLU A 110 -0.19 -23.55 4.80
CA GLU A 110 -0.71 -22.25 5.22
C GLU A 110 0.00 -21.07 4.55
N LYS A 111 -0.72 -19.95 4.44
CA LYS A 111 -0.28 -18.73 3.78
C LYS A 111 -0.03 -17.63 4.80
N TYR A 112 1.01 -16.86 4.54
CA TYR A 112 1.51 -15.82 5.44
C TYR A 112 1.35 -14.44 4.81
N TYR A 113 0.91 -13.47 5.60
CA TYR A 113 0.84 -12.07 5.20
C TYR A 113 1.32 -11.14 6.30
N LEU A 114 2.35 -10.35 5.99
CA LEU A 114 2.89 -9.30 6.84
C LEU A 114 2.45 -7.94 6.33
N ARG A 115 1.92 -7.12 7.23
CA ARG A 115 1.82 -5.67 7.05
C ARG A 115 2.55 -5.00 8.21
N ALA A 116 3.61 -4.27 7.88
CA ALA A 116 4.42 -3.59 8.89
C ALA A 116 3.58 -2.57 9.68
N VAL A 117 3.89 -2.44 10.97
CA VAL A 117 3.27 -1.51 11.91
C VAL A 117 4.35 -0.81 12.73
N GLY A 118 4.00 0.33 13.35
CA GLY A 118 4.78 0.95 14.41
C GLY A 118 5.16 -0.02 15.53
N ASP A 119 6.29 0.21 16.20
CA ASP A 119 6.68 -0.57 17.37
C ASP A 119 5.57 -0.51 18.45
N ASN A 120 4.97 0.67 18.67
CA ASN A 120 3.66 0.79 19.29
C ASN A 120 2.56 1.11 18.24
N PRO A 121 1.71 0.14 17.85
CA PRO A 121 0.71 0.35 16.81
C PRO A 121 -0.33 1.44 17.10
N ARG A 122 -0.47 1.86 18.37
CA ARG A 122 -1.43 2.91 18.77
C ARG A 122 -0.89 4.32 18.59
N THR A 123 0.44 4.49 18.56
CA THR A 123 1.08 5.80 18.56
C THR A 123 2.06 5.99 17.42
N ASP A 124 2.64 4.90 16.93
CA ASP A 124 3.76 4.94 16.00
C ASP A 124 3.29 4.48 14.62
N ILE A 125 3.71 5.22 13.60
CA ILE A 125 3.50 4.86 12.20
C ILE A 125 4.54 3.81 11.77
N ALA A 126 4.19 2.96 10.81
CA ALA A 126 5.14 2.06 10.19
C ALA A 126 6.21 2.86 9.42
N ASP A 127 7.50 2.68 9.75
CA ASP A 127 8.61 3.38 9.10
C ASP A 127 9.77 2.40 8.86
N ILE A 128 10.07 2.11 7.60
CA ILE A 128 11.12 1.14 7.28
C ILE A 128 12.48 1.55 7.86
N ASN A 129 12.77 2.85 7.95
CA ASN A 129 14.04 3.36 8.48
C ASN A 129 14.21 3.10 9.98
N LYS A 130 13.10 3.00 10.72
CA LYS A 130 13.12 2.73 12.17
C LYS A 130 12.99 1.25 12.45
N GLN A 131 12.04 0.59 11.78
CA GLN A 131 11.74 -0.80 12.07
C GLN A 131 12.71 -1.79 11.44
N PHE A 132 13.26 -1.47 10.26
CA PHE A 132 14.17 -2.32 9.49
C PHE A 132 15.29 -1.48 8.85
N PRO A 133 16.14 -0.82 9.64
CA PRO A 133 17.15 0.11 9.14
C PRO A 133 18.10 -0.53 8.11
N GLU A 134 18.53 -1.77 8.34
CA GLU A 134 19.43 -2.48 7.42
C GLU A 134 18.79 -2.79 6.06
N LEU A 135 17.46 -2.95 6.01
CA LEU A 135 16.72 -3.11 4.75
C LEU A 135 16.46 -1.74 4.10
N ALA A 136 16.25 -0.69 4.90
CA ALA A 136 16.07 0.66 4.37
C ALA A 136 17.30 1.13 3.58
N GLU A 137 18.51 0.73 3.97
CA GLU A 137 19.75 0.98 3.21
C GLU A 137 19.73 0.45 1.77
N ASP A 138 18.94 -0.60 1.50
CA ASP A 138 18.84 -1.18 0.17
C ASP A 138 17.87 -0.40 -0.75
N ILE A 139 17.08 0.53 -0.21
CA ILE A 139 16.10 1.32 -0.94
C ILE A 139 16.65 2.72 -1.20
N ARG A 140 16.61 3.15 -2.46
CA ARG A 140 16.83 4.56 -2.81
C ARG A 140 15.51 5.31 -2.76
N ASP A 141 15.13 5.77 -1.56
CA ASP A 141 13.98 6.66 -1.36
C ASP A 141 14.36 8.15 -1.35
N LYS A 142 15.67 8.43 -1.23
CA LYS A 142 16.28 9.76 -1.26
C LYS A 142 17.32 9.78 -2.36
N SER A 143 17.00 10.46 -3.47
CA SER A 143 18.06 10.87 -4.39
C SER A 143 18.92 11.89 -3.66
N GLU A 144 20.16 11.53 -3.35
CA GLU A 144 21.14 12.51 -2.87
C GLU A 144 21.59 13.48 -3.99
N VAL A 145 21.34 13.12 -5.24
CA VAL A 145 21.49 14.00 -6.41
C VAL A 145 20.20 14.83 -6.53
N LEU A 146 20.23 16.04 -5.99
CA LEU A 146 19.12 16.99 -6.03
C LEU A 146 18.95 17.64 -7.41
N ASP A 147 20.04 17.74 -8.17
CA ASP A 147 20.07 18.32 -9.52
C ASP A 147 20.57 17.25 -10.51
N ILE A 148 19.62 16.65 -11.22
CA ILE A 148 19.89 15.61 -12.22
C ILE A 148 20.51 16.22 -13.49
N ASP A 149 20.23 17.49 -13.77
CA ASP A 149 20.71 18.20 -14.96
C ASP A 149 22.14 18.73 -14.76
N ASN A 150 22.57 18.92 -13.51
CA ASN A 150 23.95 19.26 -13.13
C ASN A 150 24.40 18.54 -11.83
N PRO A 151 24.66 17.23 -11.87
CA PRO A 151 25.02 16.46 -10.69
C PRO A 151 26.42 16.82 -10.18
N ASP A 152 26.61 16.81 -8.86
CA ASP A 152 27.94 16.93 -8.24
C ASP A 152 28.73 15.63 -8.49
N LEU A 153 29.56 15.63 -9.53
CA LEU A 153 30.35 14.48 -9.94
C LEU A 153 31.57 14.21 -9.04
N GLU A 154 31.97 15.17 -8.19
CA GLU A 154 32.99 14.93 -7.16
C GLU A 154 32.39 14.08 -6.03
N LYS A 155 31.12 14.33 -5.70
CA LYS A 155 30.38 13.59 -4.67
C LYS A 155 29.75 12.29 -5.19
N TYR A 156 29.33 12.25 -6.46
CA TYR A 156 28.65 11.11 -7.09
C TYR A 156 29.31 10.68 -8.41
N PRO A 157 30.58 10.25 -8.40
CA PRO A 157 31.35 9.94 -9.62
C PRO A 157 30.78 8.77 -10.43
N ASN A 158 30.00 7.89 -9.81
CA ASN A 158 29.35 6.74 -10.47
C ASN A 158 28.04 7.11 -11.18
N PHE A 159 27.53 8.34 -11.04
CA PHE A 159 26.29 8.78 -11.68
C PHE A 159 26.38 8.72 -13.22
N ILE A 160 27.55 9.03 -13.78
CA ILE A 160 27.84 8.96 -15.23
C ILE A 160 27.67 7.54 -15.80
N ASN A 161 27.81 6.50 -14.98
CA ASN A 161 27.74 5.11 -15.42
C ASN A 161 26.33 4.50 -15.26
N ALA A 162 25.33 5.29 -14.84
CA ALA A 162 23.96 4.83 -14.64
C ALA A 162 23.32 4.52 -16.00
N THR A 163 23.49 3.27 -16.45
CA THR A 163 22.90 2.77 -17.69
C THR A 163 21.53 2.15 -17.38
N VAL A 164 20.48 2.65 -18.03
CA VAL A 164 19.11 2.15 -17.93
C VAL A 164 18.99 0.83 -18.69
N PHE A 165 18.78 -0.26 -17.95
CA PHE A 165 18.45 -1.56 -18.54
C PHE A 165 16.95 -1.83 -18.44
N MET A 166 16.33 -2.02 -19.61
CA MET A 166 14.93 -2.40 -19.76
C MET A 166 14.86 -3.90 -20.07
N LYS A 167 14.25 -4.71 -19.19
CA LYS A 167 13.59 -5.96 -19.62
C LYS A 167 12.53 -6.49 -18.64
N GLU A 168 11.31 -6.52 -19.17
CA GLU A 168 10.17 -7.44 -19.00
C GLU A 168 9.69 -7.97 -17.62
N PHE A 169 8.36 -8.15 -17.61
CA PHE A 169 7.48 -8.77 -16.61
C PHE A 169 7.06 -7.92 -15.41
N TYR A 170 5.85 -8.20 -14.93
CA TYR A 170 5.09 -7.53 -13.86
C TYR A 170 5.76 -7.59 -12.46
N LYS A 171 7.10 -7.60 -12.38
CA LYS A 171 7.85 -7.89 -11.15
C LYS A 171 8.36 -6.67 -10.42
N LEU A 172 8.64 -5.57 -11.11
CA LEU A 172 9.38 -4.42 -10.54
C LEU A 172 8.82 -3.11 -11.11
N GLY A 173 8.27 -2.26 -10.25
CA GLY A 173 7.74 -0.97 -10.63
C GLY A 173 7.09 -0.23 -9.47
N ILE A 174 7.07 1.09 -9.55
CA ILE A 174 6.37 1.93 -8.59
C ILE A 174 4.91 2.02 -9.06
N PHE A 175 4.00 1.50 -8.25
CA PHE A 175 2.58 1.78 -8.42
C PHE A 175 2.23 3.06 -7.67
N TYR A 176 1.88 4.10 -8.42
CA TYR A 176 1.37 5.32 -7.84
C TYR A 176 -0.16 5.33 -7.97
N SER A 177 -0.83 5.41 -6.84
CA SER A 177 -2.27 5.60 -6.77
C SER A 177 -2.60 6.71 -5.79
N PHE A 178 -3.67 7.44 -6.09
CA PHE A 178 -4.25 8.35 -5.13
C PHE A 178 -4.85 7.52 -3.99
N GLN A 179 -4.09 7.36 -2.90
CA GLN A 179 -4.54 6.56 -1.75
C GLN A 179 -5.76 7.15 -1.06
N HIS A 180 -6.01 8.44 -1.27
CA HIS A 180 -7.28 9.04 -0.88
C HIS A 180 -8.33 8.59 -1.91
N LEU A 181 -9.10 7.54 -1.57
CA LEU A 181 -10.35 7.09 -2.20
C LEU A 181 -10.27 6.03 -3.33
N TRP A 182 -9.09 5.62 -3.82
CA TRP A 182 -9.02 4.52 -4.78
C TRP A 182 -9.00 3.15 -4.10
N PHE A 183 -10.10 2.42 -4.28
CA PHE A 183 -10.16 1.00 -3.89
C PHE A 183 -9.20 0.17 -4.75
N HIS A 184 -8.45 -0.71 -4.09
CA HIS A 184 -7.53 -1.62 -4.75
C HIS A 184 -7.59 -3.00 -4.10
N ASN A 185 -7.33 -4.02 -4.91
CA ASN A 185 -7.18 -5.41 -4.47
C ASN A 185 -5.86 -5.94 -5.02
N VAL A 186 -5.09 -6.62 -4.19
CA VAL A 186 -3.77 -7.15 -4.53
C VAL A 186 -3.80 -8.65 -4.33
N ILE A 187 -3.31 -9.37 -5.34
CA ILE A 187 -3.14 -10.83 -5.30
C ILE A 187 -1.66 -11.12 -5.56
N ALA A 188 -1.03 -11.86 -4.66
CA ALA A 188 0.31 -12.37 -4.89
C ALA A 188 0.24 -13.57 -5.84
N LEU A 189 0.83 -13.43 -7.03
CA LEU A 189 0.84 -14.47 -8.05
C LEU A 189 2.06 -15.41 -7.96
N GLU A 190 3.04 -15.04 -7.13
CA GLU A 190 4.24 -15.83 -6.86
C GLU A 190 4.28 -16.22 -5.38
N PHE A 191 5.07 -17.26 -5.08
CA PHE A 191 5.20 -17.81 -3.73
C PHE A 191 5.65 -16.76 -2.71
N TYR A 192 6.53 -15.85 -3.14
CA TYR A 192 7.06 -14.80 -2.31
C TYR A 192 7.01 -13.46 -3.05
N ILE A 193 6.39 -12.45 -2.42
CA ILE A 193 6.38 -11.07 -2.89
C ILE A 193 6.68 -10.15 -1.72
N LEU A 194 7.65 -9.26 -1.92
CA LEU A 194 7.92 -8.13 -1.04
C LEU A 194 7.43 -6.86 -1.70
N ALA A 195 6.69 -6.04 -0.95
CA ALA A 195 6.24 -4.74 -1.41
C ALA A 195 6.48 -3.72 -0.30
N VAL A 196 7.02 -2.56 -0.68
CA VAL A 196 7.17 -1.39 0.18
C VAL A 196 6.23 -0.32 -0.34
N ASN A 197 5.35 0.15 0.53
CA ASN A 197 4.37 1.19 0.21
C ASN A 197 4.70 2.44 1.02
N VAL A 198 4.70 3.59 0.35
CA VAL A 198 4.88 4.90 0.98
C VAL A 198 3.54 5.63 0.97
N PHE A 199 3.11 6.07 2.15
CA PHE A 199 1.94 6.92 2.33
C PHE A 199 2.42 8.35 2.60
N PHE A 200 1.77 9.34 1.99
CA PHE A 200 2.08 10.74 2.24
C PHE A 200 0.83 11.60 2.25
N LYS A 201 0.88 12.70 3.01
CA LYS A 201 -0.23 13.65 3.12
C LYS A 201 -0.28 14.49 1.85
N HIS A 202 -1.47 14.57 1.25
CA HIS A 202 -1.72 15.42 0.09
C HIS A 202 -2.26 16.79 0.52
N LEU A 203 -3.01 16.82 1.61
CA LEU A 203 -3.62 18.03 2.14
C LEU A 203 -2.83 18.57 3.35
N ASP A 204 -3.27 19.70 3.87
CA ASP A 204 -2.72 20.28 5.09
C ASP A 204 -2.82 19.32 6.28
N ASP A 205 -1.77 19.30 7.11
CA ASP A 205 -1.60 18.34 8.20
C ASP A 205 -2.75 18.37 9.21
N ASN A 206 -3.30 19.56 9.46
CA ASN A 206 -4.40 19.81 10.39
C ASN A 206 -5.74 19.17 9.98
N LEU A 207 -5.87 18.68 8.74
CA LEU A 207 -7.07 18.00 8.25
C LEU A 207 -7.09 16.51 8.61
N TYR A 208 -5.93 15.93 8.95
CA TYR A 208 -5.80 14.51 9.28
C TYR A 208 -6.03 14.25 10.77
N ASP A 209 -6.51 13.06 11.13
CA ASP A 209 -6.59 12.63 12.53
C ASP A 209 -5.18 12.31 13.04
N ASN A 210 -4.73 13.01 14.08
CA ASN A 210 -3.41 12.82 14.69
C ASN A 210 -3.22 11.47 15.39
N LYS A 211 -4.31 10.74 15.64
CA LYS A 211 -4.31 9.36 16.16
C LYS A 211 -4.42 8.32 15.05
N ASP A 212 -4.35 8.71 13.78
CA ASP A 212 -4.30 7.76 12.67
C ASP A 212 -2.86 7.36 12.35
N THR A 213 -2.44 6.23 12.90
CA THR A 213 -1.11 5.66 12.65
C THR A 213 -1.04 4.81 11.38
N TYR A 214 -2.19 4.55 10.74
CA TYR A 214 -2.30 3.61 9.63
C TYR A 214 -2.65 4.30 8.30
N GLY A 215 -3.27 5.47 8.34
CA GLY A 215 -3.71 6.24 7.17
C GLY A 215 -5.07 5.79 6.63
N ASN A 216 -5.95 5.25 7.49
CA ASN A 216 -7.26 4.75 7.12
C ASN A 216 -8.43 5.60 7.64
N LYS A 217 -8.17 6.50 8.60
CA LYS A 217 -9.25 7.31 9.16
C LYS A 217 -9.63 8.41 8.19
N ASP A 218 -10.90 8.76 8.22
CA ASP A 218 -11.39 9.90 7.47
C ASP A 218 -10.71 11.20 7.91
N LEU A 219 -10.69 12.18 7.01
CA LEU A 219 -10.29 13.54 7.35
C LEU A 219 -11.22 14.09 8.44
N THR A 220 -10.65 14.84 9.38
CA THR A 220 -11.34 15.39 10.54
C THR A 220 -12.62 16.17 10.17
N PRO A 221 -12.63 17.04 9.12
CA PRO A 221 -13.87 17.70 8.70
C PRO A 221 -14.95 16.73 8.21
N PHE A 222 -14.58 15.67 7.50
CA PHE A 222 -15.52 14.67 7.02
C PHE A 222 -16.11 13.87 8.18
N SER A 223 -15.29 13.40 9.14
CA SER A 223 -15.80 12.72 10.34
C SER A 223 -16.79 13.60 11.11
N ARG A 224 -16.52 14.90 11.24
CA ARG A 224 -17.45 15.85 11.87
C ARG A 224 -18.76 15.98 11.08
N ALA A 225 -18.68 16.07 9.75
CA ALA A 225 -19.87 16.13 8.89
C ALA A 225 -20.72 14.87 9.03
N MET A 226 -20.11 13.69 9.04
CA MET A 226 -20.81 12.41 9.26
C MET A 226 -21.50 12.35 10.62
N GLN A 227 -20.87 12.84 11.69
CA GLN A 227 -21.50 12.92 13.01
C GLN A 227 -22.70 13.89 13.06
N ILE A 228 -22.67 14.97 12.29
CA ILE A 228 -23.82 15.88 12.15
C ILE A 228 -24.94 15.18 11.38
N MET A 229 -24.61 14.50 10.29
CA MET A 229 -25.56 13.74 9.49
C MET A 229 -26.26 12.65 10.31
N ASP A 230 -25.52 11.88 11.11
CA ASP A 230 -26.09 10.85 12.00
C ASP A 230 -27.09 11.45 13.00
N ARG A 231 -26.79 12.64 13.54
CA ARG A 231 -27.73 13.35 14.44
C ARG A 231 -28.99 13.79 13.70
N ALA A 232 -28.86 14.27 12.47
CA ALA A 232 -30.00 14.64 11.64
C ALA A 232 -30.87 13.42 11.29
N ILE A 233 -30.25 12.29 10.93
CA ILE A 233 -30.96 11.04 10.64
C ILE A 233 -31.76 10.58 11.87
N LYS A 234 -31.14 10.58 13.07
CA LYS A 234 -31.82 10.23 14.31
C LYS A 234 -33.03 11.12 14.63
N ALA A 235 -32.93 12.42 14.36
CA ALA A 235 -34.07 13.33 14.53
C ALA A 235 -35.20 13.02 13.55
N LEU A 236 -34.88 12.58 12.32
CA LEU A 236 -35.90 12.20 11.32
C LEU A 236 -36.58 10.86 11.65
N GLU A 237 -35.93 9.96 12.38
CA GLU A 237 -36.51 8.66 12.77
C GLU A 237 -37.78 8.79 13.63
N GLU A 238 -38.03 9.96 14.24
CA GLU A 238 -39.26 10.27 14.97
C GLU A 238 -40.48 10.49 14.05
N LEU A 239 -40.25 10.67 12.74
CA LEU A 239 -41.30 10.93 11.75
C LEU A 239 -41.83 9.63 11.13
N ASN A 240 -43.00 9.72 10.46
CA ASN A 240 -43.51 8.57 9.72
C ASN A 240 -42.58 8.21 8.54
N ARG A 241 -42.57 6.94 8.13
CA ARG A 241 -41.70 6.42 7.05
C ARG A 241 -41.82 7.14 5.70
N GLN A 242 -43.00 7.69 5.36
CA GLN A 242 -43.20 8.43 4.12
C GLN A 242 -42.56 9.83 4.19
N ILE A 243 -42.71 10.52 5.32
CA ILE A 243 -42.12 11.84 5.57
C ILE A 243 -40.59 11.73 5.65
N ILE A 244 -40.06 10.67 6.25
CA ILE A 244 -38.62 10.37 6.27
C ILE A 244 -38.06 10.29 4.83
N LYS A 245 -38.71 9.54 3.94
CA LYS A 245 -38.27 9.39 2.54
C LYS A 245 -38.26 10.73 1.80
N ILE A 246 -39.30 11.55 1.97
CA ILE A 246 -39.39 12.87 1.33
C ILE A 246 -38.32 13.81 1.90
N SER A 247 -38.11 13.80 3.21
CA SER A 247 -37.12 14.64 3.89
C SER A 247 -35.69 14.29 3.47
N MET A 248 -35.36 13.00 3.36
CA MET A 248 -34.06 12.54 2.85
C MET A 248 -33.86 12.91 1.38
N LEU A 249 -34.90 12.82 0.54
CA LEU A 249 -34.83 13.26 -0.85
C LEU A 249 -34.56 14.76 -0.94
N PHE A 250 -35.24 15.59 -0.14
CA PHE A 250 -35.01 17.02 -0.10
C PHE A 250 -33.58 17.37 0.34
N LEU A 251 -33.06 16.68 1.37
CA LEU A 251 -31.67 16.83 1.82
C LEU A 251 -30.65 16.44 0.73
N SER A 252 -30.93 15.39 -0.06
CA SER A 252 -30.05 14.99 -1.17
C SER A 252 -30.04 16.00 -2.33
N LEU A 253 -31.14 16.75 -2.51
CA LEU A 253 -31.30 17.76 -3.56
C LEU A 253 -30.72 19.13 -3.18
N LEU A 254 -30.40 19.35 -1.90
CA LEU A 254 -29.71 20.57 -1.45
C LEU A 254 -28.21 20.60 -1.80
N GLN A 255 -27.70 19.54 -2.47
CA GLN A 255 -26.35 19.52 -3.01
C GLN A 255 -26.30 20.33 -4.31
N GLY A 256 -25.62 21.48 -4.27
CA GLY A 256 -25.28 22.28 -5.45
C GLY A 256 -24.11 21.70 -6.23
#